data_AF-A0A160PHQ1-F1
#
_entry.id   AF-A0A160PHQ1-F1
#
_cell.length_a   1.000
_cell.length_b   1.000
_cell.length_c   1.000
_cell.angle_alpha   90.00
_cell.angle_beta   90.00
_cell.angle_gamma   90.00
#
_symmetry.space_group_name_H-M   'P 1'
#
loop_
_entity.id
_entity.type
_entity.pdbx_description
1 polymer ?
#
loop_
_entity_poly.entity_id
_entity_poly.type
_entity_poly.pdbx_seq_one_letter_code
_entity_poly.pdbx_strand_id
1 'polypeptide(L)'
;MADEAAIEETMLGLVSERGADKTCCPSEVARALGGPHPDGWGPLMQPVRRVAVRLAKAGRVQILRKGKPVPDPDDFRGIYRLSLPRG
;
A
#
# COMPACT_ATOMS: atom_id res chain seq x y z
N MET A 1 7.52 16.31 4.33
CA MET A 1 6.67 15.11 4.49
C MET A 1 6.06 14.83 3.14
N ALA A 2 6.17 13.62 2.60
CA ALA A 2 5.38 13.26 1.42
C ALA A 2 3.90 13.42 1.79
N ASP A 3 3.15 14.13 0.97
CA ASP A 3 1.72 14.29 1.16
C ASP A 3 0.97 13.00 0.75
N GLU A 4 -0.31 12.88 1.13
CA GLU A 4 -1.09 11.68 0.85
C GLU A 4 -1.32 11.45 -0.65
N ALA A 5 -1.19 12.49 -1.48
CA ALA A 5 -1.30 12.40 -2.93
C ALA A 5 -0.08 11.68 -3.53
N ALA A 6 1.14 12.03 -3.12
CA ALA A 6 2.35 11.35 -3.54
C ALA A 6 2.35 9.86 -3.14
N ILE A 7 1.82 9.53 -1.95
CA ILE A 7 1.65 8.15 -1.50
C ILE A 7 0.65 7.40 -2.40
N GLU A 8 -0.48 8.03 -2.72
CA GLU A 8 -1.49 7.45 -3.60
C GLU A 8 -0.92 7.17 -4.99
N GLU A 9 -0.29 8.15 -5.61
CA GLU A 9 0.33 8.03 -6.93
C GLU A 9 1.38 6.91 -6.95
N THR A 10 2.30 6.91 -5.98
CA THR A 10 3.35 5.90 -5.86
C THR A 10 2.75 4.50 -5.65
N MET A 11 1.75 4.37 -4.79
CA MET A 11 1.10 3.10 -4.51
C MET A 11 0.40 2.53 -5.75
N LEU A 12 -0.38 3.38 -6.44
CA LEU A 12 -1.07 2.99 -7.67
C LEU A 12 -0.07 2.63 -8.77
N GLY A 13 0.98 3.44 -8.96
CA GLY A 13 2.05 3.14 -9.90
C GLY A 13 2.70 1.79 -9.65
N LEU A 14 3.08 1.50 -8.40
CA LEU A 14 3.74 0.23 -8.03
C LEU A 14 2.83 -1.00 -8.20
N VAL A 15 1.54 -0.92 -7.84
CA VAL A 15 0.63 -2.06 -8.06
C VAL A 15 0.33 -2.26 -9.55
N SER A 16 0.22 -1.18 -10.32
CA SER A 16 0.01 -1.22 -11.77
C SER A 16 1.21 -1.78 -12.52
N GLU A 17 2.43 -1.33 -12.20
CA GLU A 17 3.68 -1.82 -12.81
C GLU A 17 3.89 -3.31 -12.57
N ARG A 18 3.56 -3.79 -11.36
CA ARG A 18 3.63 -5.22 -11.02
C ARG A 18 2.62 -6.07 -11.80
N GLY A 19 1.50 -5.50 -12.20
CA GLY A 19 0.45 -6.17 -12.95
C GLY A 19 -0.45 -7.09 -12.14
N ALA A 20 -1.37 -7.75 -12.85
CA ALA A 20 -2.38 -8.63 -12.27
C ALA A 20 -1.76 -9.77 -11.45
N ASP A 21 -2.46 -10.17 -10.37
CA ASP A 21 -2.05 -11.24 -9.44
C ASP A 21 -0.73 -11.03 -8.68
N LYS A 22 0.00 -9.94 -8.96
CA LYS A 22 1.21 -9.58 -8.22
C LYS A 22 0.89 -8.62 -7.08
N THR A 23 1.82 -8.55 -6.13
CA THR A 23 1.63 -7.75 -4.92
C THR A 23 2.89 -6.96 -4.55
N CYS A 24 2.73 -5.76 -3.97
CA CYS A 24 3.82 -5.01 -3.33
C CYS A 24 3.66 -4.97 -1.80
N CYS A 25 4.75 -4.67 -1.11
CA CYS A 25 4.78 -4.38 0.32
C CYS A 25 4.47 -2.89 0.55
N PRO A 26 3.77 -2.51 1.64
CA PRO A 26 3.67 -1.10 2.03
C PRO A 26 5.03 -0.41 2.24
N SER A 27 6.05 -1.15 2.69
CA SER A 27 7.39 -0.58 2.86
C SER A 27 8.06 -0.21 1.53
N GLU A 28 7.65 -0.79 0.40
CA GLU A 28 8.17 -0.40 -0.92
C GLU A 28 7.65 0.98 -1.31
N VAL A 29 6.36 1.25 -1.07
CA VAL A 29 5.76 2.58 -1.24
C VAL A 29 6.48 3.61 -0.36
N ALA A 30 6.70 3.25 0.92
CA ALA A 30 7.38 4.13 1.86
C ALA A 30 8.84 4.40 1.45
N ARG A 31 9.58 3.40 0.97
CA ARG A 31 10.98 3.54 0.54
C ARG A 31 11.12 4.29 -0.77
N ALA A 32 10.16 4.19 -1.69
CA ALA A 32 10.14 4.98 -2.91
C ALA A 32 10.07 6.49 -2.62
N LEU A 33 9.42 6.88 -1.51
CA LEU A 33 9.25 8.28 -1.11
C LEU A 33 10.28 8.76 -0.07
N GLY A 34 10.66 7.89 0.87
CA GLY A 34 11.54 8.20 1.99
C GLY A 34 12.99 7.73 1.80
N GLY A 35 13.30 7.10 0.67
CA GLY A 35 14.60 6.50 0.42
C GLY A 35 14.84 5.19 1.20
N PRO A 36 16.06 4.62 1.12
CA PRO A 36 16.36 3.32 1.71
C PRO A 36 16.55 3.36 3.23
N HIS A 37 16.89 4.53 3.79
CA HIS A 37 17.18 4.67 5.22
C HIS A 37 15.89 4.67 6.07
N PRO A 38 15.82 3.90 7.18
CA PRO A 38 14.65 3.84 8.06
C PRO A 38 14.14 5.19 8.56
N ASP A 39 15.03 6.15 8.79
CA ASP A 39 14.64 7.49 9.24
C ASP A 39 13.77 8.24 8.22
N GLY A 40 13.92 7.91 6.94
CA GLY A 40 13.10 8.49 5.87
C GLY A 40 11.78 7.75 5.65
N TRP A 41 11.82 6.42 5.52
CA TRP A 41 10.61 5.63 5.20
C TRP A 41 9.79 5.20 6.43
N GLY A 42 10.42 5.07 7.59
CA GLY A 42 9.77 4.64 8.83
C GLY A 42 8.57 5.51 9.22
N PRO A 43 8.71 6.85 9.25
CA PRO A 43 7.59 7.77 9.52
C PRO A 43 6.46 7.68 8.49
N LEU A 44 6.73 7.23 7.27
CA LEU A 44 5.75 7.11 6.19
C LEU A 44 4.87 5.86 6.32
N MET A 45 5.21 4.89 7.17
CA MET A 45 4.44 3.65 7.29
C MET A 45 2.98 3.85 7.73
N GLN A 46 2.72 4.78 8.66
CA GLN A 46 1.35 5.10 9.10
C GLN A 46 0.56 5.84 8.00
N PRO A 47 1.09 6.90 7.37
CA PRO A 47 0.49 7.50 6.17
C PRO A 47 0.19 6.49 5.05
N VAL A 48 1.15 5.62 4.72
CA VAL A 48 0.97 4.57 3.70
C VAL A 48 -0.17 3.64 4.06
N ARG A 49 -0.30 3.21 5.33
CA ARG A 49 -1.43 2.39 5.77
C ARG A 49 -2.75 3.14 5.58
N ARG A 50 -2.85 4.41 5.97
CA ARG A 50 -4.09 5.20 5.80
C ARG A 50 -4.52 5.30 4.33
N VAL A 51 -3.58 5.62 3.44
CA VAL A 51 -3.86 5.71 2.00
C VAL A 51 -4.24 4.35 1.42
N ALA A 52 -3.56 3.26 1.81
CA ALA A 52 -3.93 1.91 1.40
C ALA A 52 -5.37 1.56 1.78
N VAL A 53 -5.77 1.86 3.02
CA VAL A 53 -7.14 1.64 3.51
C VAL A 53 -8.15 2.47 2.70
N ARG A 54 -7.88 3.76 2.49
CA ARG A 54 -8.73 4.65 1.68
C ARG A 54 -8.91 4.12 0.26
N LEU A 55 -7.81 3.73 -0.40
CA LEU A 55 -7.85 3.20 -1.77
C LEU A 55 -8.52 1.83 -1.84
N ALA A 56 -8.37 0.99 -0.82
CA ALA A 56 -9.05 -0.31 -0.76
C ALA A 56 -10.57 -0.14 -0.65
N LYS A 57 -11.03 0.77 0.21
CA LYS A 57 -12.45 1.14 0.30
C LYS A 57 -12.99 1.73 -1.00
N ALA A 58 -12.16 2.46 -1.75
CA ALA A 58 -12.51 2.98 -3.07
C ALA A 58 -12.42 1.94 -4.20
N GLY A 59 -12.07 0.68 -3.90
CA GLY A 59 -11.93 -0.37 -4.92
C GLY A 59 -10.78 -0.12 -5.90
N ARG A 60 -9.78 0.68 -5.52
CA ARG A 60 -8.62 1.04 -6.36
C ARG A 60 -7.40 0.15 -6.14
N VAL A 61 -7.31 -0.46 -4.95
CA VAL A 61 -6.32 -1.48 -4.59
C VAL A 61 -7.01 -2.57 -3.76
N GLN A 62 -6.35 -3.70 -3.56
CA GLN A 62 -6.78 -4.73 -2.63
C GLN A 62 -5.71 -4.97 -1.57
N ILE A 63 -6.14 -5.05 -0.30
CA ILE A 63 -5.27 -5.39 0.83
C ILE A 63 -5.36 -6.89 1.06
N LEU A 64 -4.20 -7.54 1.08
CA LEU A 64 -4.09 -8.98 1.24
C LEU A 64 -3.37 -9.35 2.55
N ARG A 65 -3.85 -10.39 3.21
CA ARG A 65 -3.17 -11.09 4.31
C ARG A 65 -3.09 -12.57 4.05
N LYS A 66 -1.90 -13.15 4.26
CA LYS A 66 -1.64 -14.57 3.99
C LYS A 66 -2.15 -14.99 2.59
N GLY A 67 -1.96 -14.11 1.61
CA GLY A 67 -2.40 -14.29 0.21
C GLY A 67 -3.90 -14.09 -0.06
N LYS A 68 -4.72 -13.78 0.94
CA LYS A 68 -6.18 -13.62 0.80
C LYS A 68 -6.62 -12.16 0.98
N PRO A 69 -7.65 -11.69 0.26
CA PRO A 69 -8.28 -10.40 0.53
C PRO A 69 -8.69 -10.27 1.99
N VAL A 70 -8.38 -9.12 2.59
CA VAL A 70 -8.90 -8.77 3.90
C VAL A 70 -10.38 -8.40 3.74
N PRO A 71 -11.30 -9.00 4.54
CA PRO A 71 -12.72 -8.67 4.46
C PRO A 71 -13.05 -7.23 4.84
N ASP A 72 -12.38 -6.71 5.88
CA ASP A 72 -12.53 -5.34 6.37
C ASP A 72 -11.18 -4.58 6.30
N PRO A 73 -11.05 -3.60 5.39
CA PRO A 73 -9.87 -2.73 5.33
C PRO A 73 -9.56 -1.97 6.63
N ASP A 74 -10.51 -1.77 7.54
CA ASP A 74 -10.24 -1.10 8.82
C ASP A 74 -9.67 -2.06 9.87
N ASP A 75 -10.06 -3.34 9.85
CA ASP A 75 -9.66 -4.34 10.83
C ASP A 75 -8.68 -5.39 10.27
N PHE A 76 -7.40 -5.01 10.22
CA PHE A 76 -6.33 -5.95 9.93
C PHE A 76 -5.01 -5.58 10.64
N ARG A 77 -4.24 -6.59 11.06
CA ARG A 77 -3.02 -6.42 11.88
C ARG A 77 -1.84 -7.28 11.44
N GLY A 78 -0.63 -6.71 11.39
CA GLY A 78 0.62 -7.41 11.04
C GLY A 78 1.12 -7.11 9.62
N ILE A 79 1.75 -8.08 8.95
CA ILE A 79 2.25 -7.95 7.56
C ILE A 79 1.11 -8.06 6.55
N TYR A 80 0.97 -7.08 5.65
CA TYR A 80 -0.01 -7.10 4.57
C TYR A 80 0.66 -6.80 3.23
N ARG A 81 -0.04 -7.13 2.15
CA ARG A 81 0.38 -6.84 0.78
C ARG A 81 -0.70 -6.02 0.07
N LEU A 82 -0.30 -5.31 -0.97
CA LEU A 82 -1.19 -4.52 -1.82
C LEU A 82 -1.15 -5.09 -3.24
N SER A 83 -2.30 -5.19 -3.89
CA SER A 83 -2.42 -5.59 -5.28
C SER A 83 -3.43 -4.72 -6.01
N LEU A 84 -3.49 -4.86 -7.33
CA LEU A 84 -4.66 -4.41 -8.08
C LEU A 84 -5.93 -5.11 -7.55
N PRO A 85 -7.10 -4.44 -7.62
CA PRO A 85 -8.38 -5.09 -7.36
C PRO A 85 -8.58 -6.27 -8.32
N ARG A 86 -9.14 -7.37 -7.80
CA ARG A 86 -9.64 -8.44 -8.66
C ARG A 86 -11.03 -8.01 -9.14
N GLY A 87 -11.23 -8.02 -10.47
CA GLY A 87 -12.56 -7.89 -11.08
C GLY A 87 -13.43 -9.11 -10.82
#